data_AF-A0A7K4CNA4-F1
#
_entry.id   AF-A0A7K4CNA4-F1
#
_cell.length_a   1.000
_cell.length_b   1.000
_cell.length_c   1.000
_cell.angle_alpha   90.00
_cell.angle_beta   90.00
_cell.angle_gamma   90.00
#
_symmetry.space_group_name_H-M   'P 1'
#
loop_
_entity.id
_entity.type
_entity.pdbx_description
1 polymer ?
#
loop_
_entity_poly.entity_id
_entity_poly.type
_entity_poly.pdbx_seq_one_letter_code
_entity_poly.pdbx_strand_id
1 'polypeptide(L)'
;MKIYMIEGGKEKEIPGLVFTTGDSYIVDNDDIIWIWHGKNASVDEKATAAAIAKKIDDSRGGKPKVIAIDQGDETADHARFKALCGELGGLKIVDKDIAESFLRKVVKEHQPPALFKISSEEAGGNINAVEFVQVPAKKENLDPDDCFVLWVPEINTSFIWVGEQSNVKERVLAGQLARKFDKDTPGVQKEVFVDQGKEPSNFLKFLK
;
A
#
# COMPACT_ATOMS: atom_id res chain seq x y z
N MET A 1 -25.19 -24.48 -13.00
CA MET A 1 -24.32 -23.74 -12.08
C MET A 1 -22.84 -24.01 -12.36
N LYS A 2 -22.03 -22.94 -12.41
CA LYS A 2 -20.57 -23.00 -12.50
C LYS A 2 -19.94 -22.07 -11.47
N ILE A 3 -18.77 -22.45 -10.96
CA ILE A 3 -18.04 -21.65 -9.97
C ILE A 3 -16.67 -21.35 -10.54
N TYR A 4 -16.25 -20.09 -10.47
CA TYR A 4 -14.98 -19.63 -10.98
C TYR A 4 -14.18 -18.94 -9.88
N MET A 5 -12.89 -19.19 -9.83
CA MET A 5 -11.91 -18.37 -9.11
C MET A 5 -11.27 -17.40 -10.11
N ILE A 6 -10.97 -16.18 -9.69
CA ILE A 6 -10.20 -15.26 -10.51
C ILE A 6 -8.71 -15.52 -10.29
N GLU A 7 -7.97 -15.80 -11.36
CA GLU A 7 -6.53 -16.08 -11.32
C GLU A 7 -5.87 -15.49 -12.57
N GLY A 8 -4.81 -14.70 -12.40
CA GLY A 8 -4.05 -14.10 -13.50
C GLY A 8 -4.90 -13.23 -14.43
N GLY A 9 -5.96 -12.61 -13.91
CA GLY A 9 -6.89 -11.78 -14.68
C GLY A 9 -7.90 -12.56 -15.52
N LYS A 10 -8.10 -13.85 -15.22
CA LYS A 10 -9.04 -14.73 -15.92
C LYS A 10 -9.88 -15.55 -14.94
N GLU A 11 -11.00 -16.06 -15.41
CA GLU A 11 -11.81 -17.04 -14.70
C GLU A 11 -11.24 -18.47 -14.85
N LYS A 12 -11.13 -19.17 -13.73
CA LYS A 12 -10.77 -20.59 -13.67
C LYS A 12 -11.87 -21.37 -12.97
N GLU A 13 -12.47 -22.33 -13.66
CA GLU A 13 -13.55 -23.15 -13.10
C GLU A 13 -13.03 -24.02 -11.95
N ILE A 14 -13.75 -24.02 -10.82
CA ILE A 14 -13.42 -24.79 -9.61
C ILE A 14 -14.59 -25.72 -9.22
N PRO A 15 -14.31 -26.88 -8.60
CA PRO A 15 -15.32 -27.92 -8.42
C PRO A 15 -16.28 -27.68 -7.25
N GLY A 16 -16.06 -26.67 -6.41
CA GLY A 16 -16.92 -26.44 -5.24
C GLY A 16 -16.64 -25.13 -4.50
N LEU A 17 -17.44 -24.91 -3.45
CA LEU A 17 -17.41 -23.72 -2.60
C LEU A 17 -16.33 -23.80 -1.51
N VAL A 18 -15.08 -24.02 -1.93
CA VAL A 18 -13.90 -23.87 -1.07
C VAL A 18 -13.21 -22.58 -1.48
N PHE A 19 -13.56 -21.50 -0.80
CA PHE A 19 -13.05 -20.17 -1.08
C PHE A 19 -11.90 -19.84 -0.14
N THR A 20 -11.05 -18.90 -0.54
CA THR A 20 -10.02 -18.34 0.32
C THR A 20 -10.32 -16.90 0.70
N THR A 21 -9.73 -16.45 1.79
CA THR A 21 -9.84 -15.06 2.26
C THR A 21 -9.11 -14.09 1.32
N GLY A 22 -8.17 -14.57 0.52
CA GLY A 22 -7.29 -13.78 -0.35
C GLY A 22 -7.72 -13.67 -1.82
N ASP A 23 -8.75 -14.38 -2.29
CA ASP A 23 -9.14 -14.33 -3.71
C ASP A 23 -10.60 -13.88 -3.93
N SER A 24 -10.96 -13.62 -5.19
CA SER A 24 -12.34 -13.38 -5.62
C SER A 24 -12.91 -14.51 -6.47
N TYR A 25 -14.22 -14.73 -6.36
CA TYR A 25 -14.94 -15.83 -6.99
C TYR A 25 -16.22 -15.36 -7.69
N ILE A 26 -16.64 -16.10 -8.71
CA ILE A 26 -17.93 -15.95 -9.38
C ILE A 26 -18.71 -17.25 -9.20
N VAL A 27 -19.93 -17.18 -8.68
CA VAL A 27 -20.89 -18.29 -8.64
C VAL A 27 -21.99 -17.97 -9.63
N ASP A 28 -21.93 -18.61 -10.78
CA ASP A 28 -22.88 -18.48 -11.86
C ASP A 28 -24.00 -19.53 -11.70
N ASN A 29 -25.16 -19.07 -11.27
CA ASN A 29 -26.35 -19.89 -11.05
C ASN A 29 -27.48 -19.51 -12.01
N ASP A 30 -27.16 -19.31 -13.29
CA ASP A 30 -28.09 -19.05 -14.39
C ASP A 30 -28.87 -17.73 -14.27
N ASP A 31 -29.83 -17.63 -13.34
CA ASP A 31 -30.67 -16.46 -13.08
C ASP A 31 -30.02 -15.43 -12.15
N ILE A 32 -29.06 -15.87 -11.33
CA ILE A 32 -28.27 -15.01 -10.44
C ILE A 32 -26.79 -15.35 -10.61
N ILE A 33 -25.97 -14.30 -10.70
CA ILE A 33 -24.52 -14.38 -10.71
C ILE A 33 -24.04 -13.71 -9.43
N TRP A 34 -23.50 -14.48 -8.51
CA TRP A 34 -22.84 -13.93 -7.32
C TRP A 34 -21.37 -13.70 -7.59
N ILE A 35 -20.87 -12.55 -7.17
CA ILE A 35 -19.46 -12.28 -7.00
C ILE A 35 -19.20 -12.37 -5.51
N TRP A 36 -18.25 -13.20 -5.09
CA TRP A 36 -17.84 -13.27 -3.70
C TRP A 36 -16.39 -12.79 -3.58
N HIS A 37 -16.15 -11.81 -2.71
CA HIS A 37 -14.84 -11.24 -2.48
C HIS A 37 -14.29 -11.70 -1.13
N GLY A 38 -13.11 -12.32 -1.16
CA GLY A 38 -12.32 -12.51 0.03
C GLY A 38 -11.99 -11.17 0.69
N LYS A 39 -11.92 -11.16 2.02
CA LYS A 39 -11.61 -9.97 2.81
C LYS A 39 -10.29 -9.32 2.39
N ASN A 40 -9.32 -10.15 2.00
CA ASN A 40 -7.98 -9.75 1.59
C ASN A 40 -7.79 -9.82 0.07
N ALA A 41 -8.86 -10.02 -0.71
CA ALA A 41 -8.78 -10.10 -2.16
C ALA A 41 -8.21 -8.82 -2.79
N SER A 42 -7.34 -9.01 -3.77
CA SER A 42 -6.66 -7.91 -4.44
C SER A 42 -7.61 -7.09 -5.31
N VAL A 43 -7.27 -5.82 -5.54
CA VAL A 43 -8.11 -4.89 -6.32
C VAL A 43 -8.34 -5.40 -7.74
N ASP A 44 -7.33 -6.00 -8.35
CA ASP A 44 -7.43 -6.55 -9.70
C ASP A 44 -8.36 -7.76 -9.78
N GLU A 45 -8.32 -8.66 -8.80
CA GLU A 45 -9.25 -9.77 -8.75
C GLU A 45 -10.69 -9.29 -8.60
N LYS A 46 -10.93 -8.32 -7.70
CA LYS A 46 -12.28 -7.76 -7.50
C LYS A 46 -12.82 -7.12 -8.77
N ALA A 47 -12.01 -6.30 -9.43
CA ALA A 47 -12.38 -5.63 -10.68
C ALA A 47 -12.61 -6.64 -11.82
N THR A 48 -11.76 -7.66 -11.91
CA THR A 48 -11.85 -8.71 -12.92
C THR A 48 -13.11 -9.55 -12.73
N ALA A 49 -13.44 -9.94 -11.49
CA ALA A 49 -14.65 -10.68 -11.18
C ALA A 49 -15.91 -9.92 -11.62
N ALA A 50 -15.97 -8.61 -11.31
CA ALA A 50 -17.08 -7.75 -11.73
C ALA A 50 -17.18 -7.65 -13.27
N ALA A 51 -16.06 -7.46 -13.96
CA ALA A 51 -16.03 -7.38 -15.41
C ALA A 51 -16.47 -8.68 -16.09
N ILE A 52 -16.04 -9.84 -15.57
CA ILE A 52 -16.42 -11.15 -16.11
C ILE A 52 -17.90 -11.44 -15.81
N ALA A 53 -18.38 -11.20 -14.59
CA ALA A 53 -19.79 -11.35 -14.25
C ALA A 53 -20.70 -10.51 -15.16
N LYS A 54 -20.30 -9.26 -15.44
CA LYS A 54 -21.01 -8.39 -16.39
C LYS A 54 -21.03 -8.96 -17.81
N LYS A 55 -19.92 -9.52 -18.29
CA LYS A 55 -19.86 -10.20 -19.61
C LYS A 55 -20.78 -11.41 -19.67
N ILE A 56 -20.84 -12.22 -18.60
CA ILE A 56 -21.74 -13.37 -18.52
C ILE A 56 -23.21 -12.89 -18.58
N ASP A 57 -23.55 -11.86 -17.81
CA ASP A 57 -24.86 -11.20 -17.85
C ASP A 57 -25.23 -10.67 -19.26
N ASP A 58 -24.33 -9.93 -19.91
CA ASP A 58 -24.54 -9.41 -21.27
C ASP A 58 -24.74 -10.51 -22.31
N SER A 59 -23.98 -11.62 -22.19
CA SER A 59 -24.12 -12.78 -23.07
C SER A 59 -25.51 -13.43 -22.99
N ARG A 60 -26.23 -13.18 -21.89
CA ARG A 60 -27.60 -13.66 -21.63
C ARG A 60 -28.64 -12.57 -21.80
N GLY A 61 -28.26 -11.43 -22.39
CA GLY A 61 -29.14 -10.31 -22.70
C GLY A 61 -29.59 -9.52 -21.46
N GLY A 62 -28.77 -9.45 -20.41
CA GLY A 62 -29.07 -8.63 -19.23
C GLY A 62 -30.12 -9.25 -18.30
N LYS A 63 -30.43 -10.54 -18.47
CA LYS A 63 -31.48 -11.25 -17.70
C LYS A 63 -31.02 -11.65 -16.29
N PRO A 64 -29.80 -12.16 -16.08
CA PRO A 64 -29.35 -12.52 -14.75
C PRO A 64 -29.20 -11.31 -13.83
N LYS A 65 -29.44 -11.51 -12.53
CA LYS A 65 -29.08 -10.50 -11.52
C LYS A 65 -27.64 -10.71 -11.07
N VAL A 66 -26.80 -9.68 -11.15
CA VAL A 66 -25.43 -9.69 -10.60
C VAL A 66 -25.45 -9.14 -9.17
N ILE A 67 -24.88 -9.87 -8.21
CA ILE A 67 -24.83 -9.48 -6.79
C ILE A 67 -23.40 -9.69 -6.27
N ALA A 68 -22.79 -8.64 -5.71
CA ALA A 68 -21.51 -8.75 -5.02
C ALA A 68 -21.72 -8.98 -3.52
N ILE A 69 -20.89 -9.84 -2.92
CA ILE A 69 -20.89 -10.21 -1.52
C ILE A 69 -19.45 -10.16 -1.02
N ASP A 70 -19.20 -9.35 0.01
CA ASP A 70 -17.90 -9.34 0.69
C ASP A 70 -17.90 -10.37 1.84
N GLN A 71 -16.76 -11.05 2.03
CA GLN A 71 -16.56 -11.98 3.13
C GLN A 71 -16.89 -11.34 4.49
N GLY A 72 -17.83 -11.93 5.21
CA GLY A 72 -18.30 -11.44 6.50
C GLY A 72 -19.48 -10.48 6.42
N ASP A 73 -19.94 -10.12 5.22
CA ASP A 73 -21.14 -9.33 4.95
C ASP A 73 -22.24 -10.16 4.26
N GLU A 74 -22.35 -11.45 4.60
CA GLU A 74 -23.43 -12.33 4.14
C GLU A 74 -24.77 -12.03 4.85
N THR A 75 -25.30 -10.81 4.64
CA THR A 75 -26.52 -10.27 5.28
C THR A 75 -27.79 -11.07 4.99
N ALA A 76 -28.92 -10.65 5.57
CA ALA A 76 -30.23 -11.25 5.30
C ALA A 76 -30.62 -11.21 3.80
N ASP A 77 -30.16 -10.18 3.07
CA ASP A 77 -30.42 -10.02 1.64
C ASP A 77 -29.72 -11.09 0.77
N HIS A 78 -28.74 -11.79 1.34
CA HIS A 78 -27.99 -12.89 0.70
C HIS A 78 -28.59 -14.27 1.04
N ALA A 79 -29.85 -14.35 1.45
CA ALA A 79 -30.50 -15.62 1.83
C ALA A 79 -30.43 -16.70 0.73
N ARG A 80 -30.60 -16.33 -0.54
CA ARG A 80 -30.49 -17.27 -1.68
C ARG A 80 -29.08 -17.84 -1.83
N PHE A 81 -28.06 -16.99 -1.66
CA PHE A 81 -26.67 -17.44 -1.68
C PHE A 81 -26.39 -18.41 -0.53
N LYS A 82 -26.83 -18.07 0.69
CA LYS A 82 -26.67 -18.96 1.86
C LYS A 82 -27.40 -20.29 1.71
N ALA A 83 -28.60 -20.29 1.14
CA ALA A 83 -29.36 -21.51 0.85
C ALA A 83 -28.60 -22.40 -0.14
N LEU A 84 -28.11 -21.81 -1.25
CA LEU A 84 -27.27 -22.51 -2.22
C LEU A 84 -26.01 -23.10 -1.59
N CYS A 85 -25.31 -22.32 -0.75
CA CYS A 85 -24.16 -22.83 -0.02
C CYS A 85 -24.53 -24.02 0.87
N GLY A 86 -25.66 -23.95 1.57
CA GLY A 86 -26.18 -25.04 2.41
C GLY A 86 -26.46 -26.33 1.62
N GLU A 87 -27.11 -26.21 0.46
CA GLU A 87 -27.38 -27.33 -0.46
C GLU A 87 -26.09 -28.00 -0.95
N LEU A 88 -25.01 -27.23 -1.10
CA LEU A 88 -23.70 -27.69 -1.56
C LEU A 88 -22.77 -28.14 -0.42
N GLY A 89 -23.30 -28.34 0.79
CA GLY A 89 -22.52 -28.81 1.94
C GLY A 89 -21.78 -27.72 2.73
N GLY A 90 -22.18 -26.46 2.52
CA GLY A 90 -21.65 -25.27 3.19
C GLY A 90 -20.54 -24.57 2.40
N LEU A 91 -20.43 -23.25 2.60
CA LEU A 91 -19.29 -22.47 2.13
C LEU A 91 -18.11 -22.70 3.09
N LYS A 92 -17.01 -23.24 2.57
CA LYS A 92 -15.76 -23.40 3.33
C LYS A 92 -14.83 -22.26 2.98
N ILE A 93 -14.45 -21.46 3.97
CA ILE A 93 -13.50 -20.37 3.79
C ILE A 93 -12.17 -20.75 4.44
N VAL A 94 -11.08 -20.62 3.70
CA VAL A 94 -9.73 -20.91 4.16
C VAL A 94 -8.91 -19.62 4.21
N ASP A 95 -8.13 -19.42 5.27
CA ASP A 95 -7.23 -18.27 5.36
C ASP A 95 -5.96 -18.52 4.52
N LYS A 96 -6.09 -18.25 3.22
CA LYS A 96 -5.06 -18.37 2.19
C LYS A 96 -5.28 -17.31 1.12
N ASP A 97 -4.28 -17.15 0.27
CA ASP A 97 -4.25 -16.35 -0.95
C ASP A 97 -3.53 -17.26 -1.96
N ILE A 98 -4.26 -17.75 -2.97
CA ILE A 98 -3.76 -18.80 -3.88
C ILE A 98 -3.77 -18.39 -5.34
N ALA A 99 -4.56 -17.39 -5.70
CA ALA A 99 -4.60 -16.86 -7.04
C ALA A 99 -3.41 -15.95 -7.31
N GLU A 100 -2.83 -16.06 -8.51
CA GLU A 100 -1.81 -15.12 -8.95
C GLU A 100 -2.48 -13.78 -9.33
N SER A 101 -2.20 -12.71 -8.59
CA SER A 101 -2.55 -11.35 -9.00
C SER A 101 -1.73 -10.95 -10.24
N PHE A 102 -2.37 -10.31 -11.23
CA PHE A 102 -1.65 -9.79 -12.39
C PHE A 102 -1.11 -8.38 -12.17
N LEU A 103 -1.46 -7.75 -11.05
CA LEU A 103 -0.78 -6.54 -10.63
C LEU A 103 0.61 -6.91 -10.15
N ARG A 104 1.61 -6.27 -10.76
CA ARG A 104 2.94 -6.28 -10.17
C ARG A 104 2.85 -5.53 -8.85
N LYS A 105 3.17 -6.20 -7.75
CA LYS A 105 3.58 -5.49 -6.53
C LYS A 105 4.69 -4.54 -6.97
N VAL A 106 4.47 -3.25 -6.82
CA VAL A 106 5.53 -2.26 -7.03
C VAL A 106 6.51 -2.45 -5.89
N VAL A 107 7.43 -3.41 -6.05
CA VAL A 107 8.64 -3.46 -5.27
C VAL A 107 9.47 -2.30 -5.81
N LYS A 108 9.27 -1.12 -5.23
CA LYS A 108 10.29 -0.07 -5.37
C LYS A 108 11.54 -0.72 -4.78
N GLU A 109 12.58 -0.95 -5.59
CA GLU A 109 13.91 -1.23 -5.04
C GLU A 109 14.12 -0.23 -3.92
N HIS A 110 14.34 -0.71 -2.69
CA HIS A 110 14.49 0.16 -1.54
C HIS A 110 15.63 1.12 -1.84
N GLN A 111 15.28 2.38 -2.15
CA GLN A 111 16.30 3.39 -2.33
C GLN A 111 17.11 3.46 -1.04
N PRO A 112 18.45 3.50 -1.12
CA PRO A 112 19.27 3.57 0.07
C PRO A 112 18.93 4.86 0.85
N PRO A 113 19.16 4.89 2.19
CA PRO A 113 19.00 6.10 2.97
C PRO A 113 19.75 7.27 2.34
N ALA A 114 19.09 8.41 2.25
CA ALA A 114 19.64 9.63 1.67
C ALA A 114 19.68 10.74 2.72
N LEU A 115 20.87 11.31 2.94
CA LEU A 115 21.09 12.39 3.89
C LEU A 115 21.21 13.71 3.11
N PHE A 116 20.43 14.70 3.51
CA PHE A 116 20.44 16.04 2.91
C PHE A 116 20.86 17.04 3.97
N LYS A 117 21.88 17.84 3.66
CA LYS A 117 22.30 19.01 4.42
C LYS A 117 21.44 20.21 4.01
N ILE A 118 21.01 20.99 5.00
CA ILE A 118 20.27 22.25 4.82
C ILE A 118 21.13 23.32 5.47
N SER A 119 21.77 24.14 4.65
CA SER A 119 22.75 25.13 5.10
C SER A 119 22.52 26.50 4.50
N SER A 120 22.57 27.52 5.35
CA SER A 120 22.57 28.93 4.94
C SER A 120 23.97 29.46 4.57
N GLU A 121 25.04 28.84 5.06
CA GLU A 121 26.41 29.29 4.80
C GLU A 121 26.91 28.90 3.41
N GLU A 122 26.54 27.70 2.94
CA GLU A 122 26.94 27.19 1.62
C GLU A 122 26.36 28.03 0.46
N ALA A 123 25.34 28.85 0.74
CA ALA A 123 24.70 29.73 -0.24
C ALA A 123 25.53 30.98 -0.63
N GLY A 124 26.86 30.90 -0.55
CA GLY A 124 27.80 31.86 -1.14
C GLY A 124 27.71 33.29 -0.57
N GLY A 125 27.35 33.44 0.70
CA GLY A 125 27.29 34.75 1.38
C GLY A 125 25.99 35.53 1.19
N ASN A 126 24.98 34.95 0.53
CA ASN A 126 23.62 35.47 0.60
C ASN A 126 22.95 34.95 1.87
N ILE A 127 22.92 35.77 2.93
CA ILE A 127 22.27 35.47 4.22
C ILE A 127 20.79 35.03 4.10
N ASN A 128 20.16 35.32 2.96
CA ASN A 128 18.78 34.95 2.66
C ASN A 128 18.64 33.74 1.72
N ALA A 129 19.72 33.09 1.30
CA ALA A 129 19.67 31.83 0.57
C ALA A 129 19.95 30.65 1.51
N VAL A 130 19.41 29.48 1.17
CA VAL A 130 19.66 28.21 1.86
C VAL A 130 19.80 27.15 0.78
N GLU A 131 20.85 26.35 0.86
CA GLU A 131 21.12 25.27 -0.08
C GLU A 131 20.71 23.91 0.49
N PHE A 132 20.38 23.01 -0.43
CA PHE A 132 20.05 21.62 -0.14
C PHE A 132 21.07 20.74 -0.86
N VAL A 133 21.97 20.13 -0.10
CA VAL A 133 23.03 19.30 -0.67
C VAL A 133 22.86 17.88 -0.18
N GLN A 134 22.76 16.92 -1.11
CA GLN A 134 22.82 15.52 -0.73
C GLN A 134 24.26 15.17 -0.34
N VAL A 135 24.43 14.65 0.87
CA VAL A 135 25.72 14.22 1.42
C VAL A 135 25.69 12.72 1.69
N PRO A 136 26.85 12.04 1.80
CA PRO A 136 26.86 10.64 2.19
C PRO A 136 26.15 10.43 3.54
N ALA A 137 25.30 9.41 3.64
CA ALA A 137 24.60 9.07 4.88
C ALA A 137 25.56 8.44 5.90
N LYS A 138 26.36 9.29 6.54
CA LYS A 138 27.37 8.95 7.54
C LYS A 138 27.27 9.90 8.72
N LYS A 139 27.62 9.43 9.92
CA LYS A 139 27.51 10.23 11.14
C LYS A 139 28.45 11.43 11.11
N GLU A 140 29.61 11.30 10.46
CA GLU A 140 30.64 12.34 10.40
C GLU A 140 30.25 13.53 9.53
N ASN A 141 29.20 13.41 8.71
CA ASN A 141 28.68 14.52 7.92
C ASN A 141 27.67 15.38 8.69
N LEU A 142 27.25 14.98 9.90
CA LEU A 142 26.38 15.80 10.72
C LEU A 142 27.19 16.95 11.33
N ASP A 143 26.77 18.17 11.01
CA ASP A 143 27.42 19.40 11.43
C ASP A 143 26.54 20.17 12.43
N PRO A 144 27.04 20.50 13.64
CA PRO A 144 26.30 21.30 14.62
C PRO A 144 25.72 22.61 14.11
N ASP A 145 26.32 23.21 13.08
CA ASP A 145 25.94 24.51 12.53
C ASP A 145 24.73 24.43 11.59
N ASP A 146 24.30 23.23 11.18
CA ASP A 146 23.29 23.03 10.15
C ASP A 146 22.16 22.07 10.58
N CYS A 147 21.12 21.97 9.74
CA CYS A 147 20.08 20.93 9.87
C CYS A 147 20.27 19.86 8.79
N PHE A 148 19.85 18.64 9.11
CA PHE A 148 19.94 17.52 8.18
C PHE A 148 18.61 16.75 8.11
N VAL A 149 18.27 16.26 6.93
CA VAL A 149 17.13 15.35 6.73
C VAL A 149 17.67 14.01 6.24
N LEU A 150 17.49 12.96 7.04
CA LEU A 150 17.75 11.58 6.64
C LEU A 150 16.43 10.95 6.18
N TRP A 151 16.29 10.74 4.88
CA TRP A 151 15.18 10.02 4.30
C TRP A 151 15.46 8.51 4.26
N VAL A 152 14.56 7.71 4.85
CA VAL A 152 14.67 6.25 4.90
C VAL A 152 13.43 5.61 4.29
N PRO A 153 13.47 5.28 2.97
CA PRO A 153 12.35 4.69 2.25
C PRO A 153 11.85 3.37 2.84
N GLU A 154 12.76 2.51 3.32
CA GLU A 154 12.45 1.19 3.89
C GLU A 154 11.45 1.22 5.04
N ILE A 155 11.48 2.28 5.85
CA ILE A 155 10.58 2.44 7.00
C ILE A 155 9.66 3.67 6.83
N ASN A 156 9.57 4.22 5.62
CA ASN A 156 8.79 5.40 5.28
C ASN A 156 8.95 6.55 6.30
N THR A 157 10.20 6.82 6.72
CA THR A 157 10.49 7.77 7.82
C THR A 157 11.52 8.80 7.38
N SER A 158 11.24 10.07 7.66
CA SER A 158 12.22 11.16 7.63
C SER A 158 12.65 11.51 9.04
N PHE A 159 13.95 11.41 9.31
CA PHE A 159 14.53 11.98 10.52
C PHE A 159 15.04 13.38 10.22
N ILE A 160 14.64 14.34 11.02
CA ILE A 160 15.07 15.74 10.95
C ILE A 160 16.07 15.92 12.09
N TRP A 161 17.36 15.87 11.77
CA TRP A 161 18.41 16.11 12.73
C TRP A 161 18.67 17.62 12.84
N VAL A 162 18.67 18.13 14.06
CA VAL A 162 18.78 19.56 14.38
C VAL A 162 20.11 19.81 15.08
N GLY A 163 21.04 20.45 14.37
CA GLY A 163 22.30 20.92 14.95
C GLY A 163 22.05 21.98 16.01
N GLU A 164 22.84 21.95 17.08
CA GLU A 164 22.71 22.84 18.22
C GLU A 164 22.84 24.33 17.84
N GLN A 165 23.67 24.63 16.83
CA GLN A 165 23.96 25.97 16.34
C GLN A 165 23.15 26.34 15.07
N SER A 166 22.37 25.41 14.53
CA SER A 166 21.50 25.66 13.38
C SER A 166 20.50 26.78 13.61
N ASN A 167 20.18 27.53 12.55
CA ASN A 167 19.26 28.65 12.63
C ASN A 167 17.80 28.27 12.36
N VAL A 168 16.88 29.17 12.71
CA VAL A 168 15.43 28.96 12.57
C VAL A 168 15.02 28.64 11.13
N LYS A 169 15.69 29.24 10.16
CA LYS A 169 15.34 29.09 8.75
C LYS A 169 15.70 27.69 8.24
N GLU A 170 16.88 27.17 8.60
CA GLU A 170 17.29 25.80 8.30
C GLU A 170 16.31 24.80 8.91
N ARG A 171 15.91 24.98 10.18
CA ARG A 171 14.94 24.11 10.86
C ARG A 171 13.59 24.07 10.14
N VAL A 172 13.08 25.23 9.72
CA VAL A 172 11.82 25.33 8.95
C VAL A 172 11.94 24.63 7.60
N LEU A 173 13.04 24.86 6.89
CA LEU A 173 13.28 24.27 5.57
C LEU A 173 13.53 22.77 5.62
N ALA A 174 14.18 22.27 6.67
CA ALA A 174 14.34 20.84 6.92
C ALA A 174 12.98 20.15 7.11
N GLY A 175 12.07 20.75 7.89
CA GLY A 175 10.70 20.26 8.02
C GLY A 175 9.91 20.29 6.70
N GLN A 176 10.07 21.36 5.90
CA GLN A 176 9.45 21.43 4.58
C GLN A 176 10.00 20.38 3.60
N LEU A 177 11.30 20.10 3.65
CA LEU A 177 11.92 19.06 2.84
C LEU A 177 11.44 17.67 3.26
N ALA A 178 11.38 17.39 4.56
CA ALA A 178 10.86 16.13 5.08
C ALA A 178 9.45 15.84 4.54
N ARG A 179 8.56 16.84 4.56
CA ARG A 179 7.20 16.77 4.00
C ARG A 179 7.13 16.58 2.49
N LYS A 180 8.18 16.92 1.74
CA LYS A 180 8.20 16.69 0.29
C LYS A 180 8.44 15.23 -0.06
N PHE A 181 9.19 14.49 0.77
CA PHE A 181 9.42 13.05 0.57
C PHE A 181 8.13 12.21 0.74
N ASP A 182 7.09 12.78 1.37
CA ASP A 182 5.76 12.18 1.54
C ASP A 182 5.08 11.85 0.21
N LYS A 183 5.23 12.73 -0.80
CA LYS A 183 4.34 12.74 -1.98
C LYS A 183 4.52 11.55 -2.91
N ASP A 184 5.62 10.83 -2.78
CA ASP A 184 5.97 9.75 -3.72
C ASP A 184 5.87 8.35 -3.10
N THR A 185 5.46 8.18 -1.83
CA THR A 185 5.47 6.85 -1.17
C THR A 185 4.09 6.45 -0.64
N PRO A 186 3.57 5.23 -0.96
CA PRO A 186 2.31 4.74 -0.38
C PRO A 186 2.43 4.59 1.15
N GLY A 187 1.44 5.09 1.89
CA GLY A 187 1.40 5.04 3.35
C GLY A 187 1.55 6.41 4.00
N VAL A 188 1.54 6.45 5.33
CA VAL A 188 1.76 7.68 6.10
C VAL A 188 3.24 7.82 6.39
N GLN A 189 3.89 8.87 5.91
CA GLN A 189 5.28 9.16 6.26
C GLN A 189 5.36 9.58 7.73
N LYS A 190 6.36 9.07 8.45
CA LYS A 190 6.67 9.51 9.82
C LYS A 190 7.79 10.55 9.81
N GLU A 191 7.53 11.71 10.40
CA GLU A 191 8.56 12.70 10.71
C GLU A 191 9.06 12.47 12.15
N VAL A 192 10.38 12.42 12.34
CA VAL A 192 11.01 12.28 13.66
C VAL A 192 12.06 13.36 13.84
N PHE A 193 11.85 14.27 14.79
CA PHE A 193 12.86 15.25 15.17
C PHE A 193 13.93 14.60 16.04
N VAL A 194 15.19 14.91 15.76
CA VAL A 194 16.36 14.39 16.44
C VAL A 194 17.26 15.57 16.82
N ASP A 195 17.25 15.95 18.09
CA ASP A 195 18.19 16.96 18.58
C ASP A 195 19.61 16.39 18.61
N GLN A 196 20.61 17.19 18.29
CA GLN A 196 22.02 16.85 18.49
C GLN A 196 22.28 16.31 19.90
N GLY A 197 22.98 15.19 19.99
CA GLY A 197 23.30 14.50 21.24
C GLY A 197 22.15 13.64 21.81
N LYS A 198 20.97 13.63 21.18
CA LYS A 198 19.82 12.78 21.53
C LYS A 198 19.47 11.79 20.40
N GLU A 199 20.46 11.38 19.61
CA GLU A 199 20.26 10.51 18.46
C GLU A 199 19.78 9.11 18.89
N PRO A 200 18.56 8.69 18.49
CA PRO A 200 18.08 7.36 18.83
C PRO A 200 18.78 6.29 17.97
N SER A 201 18.88 5.06 18.49
CA SER A 201 19.58 3.97 17.78
C SER A 201 18.99 3.66 16.40
N ASN A 202 17.69 3.88 16.21
CA ASN A 202 17.01 3.69 14.93
C ASN A 202 17.33 4.78 13.89
N PHE A 203 17.86 5.93 14.29
CA PHE A 203 18.45 6.94 13.40
C PHE A 203 19.89 6.57 13.05
N LEU A 204 20.71 6.30 14.09
CA LEU A 204 22.14 6.02 13.91
C LEU A 204 22.41 4.79 13.04
N LYS A 205 21.58 3.75 13.11
CA LYS A 205 21.76 2.53 12.30
C LYS A 205 21.71 2.76 10.78
N PHE A 206 21.13 3.88 10.32
CA PHE A 206 21.03 4.22 8.91
C PHE A 206 22.14 5.16 8.44
N LEU A 207 23.00 5.62 9.36
CA LEU A 207 24.22 6.35 9.07
C LEU A 207 25.38 5.35 9.14
N LYS A 208 26.04 5.12 7.99
CA LYS A 208 27.12 4.15 7.86
C LYS A 208 28.47 4.69 8.30
#